data_AF-A0A8T4J876-F1
#
_entry.id   AF-A0A8T4J876-F1
#
_cell.length_a   1.000
_cell.length_b   1.000
_cell.length_c   1.000
_cell.angle_alpha   90.00
_cell.angle_beta   90.00
_cell.angle_gamma   90.00
#
_symmetry.space_group_name_H-M   'P 1'
#
loop_
_entity.id
_entity.type
_entity.pdbx_description
1 polymer ?
#
loop_
_entity_poly.entity_id
_entity_poly.type
_entity_poly.pdbx_seq_one_letter_code
_entity_poly.pdbx_strand_id
1 'polypeptide(L)'
;KQCPLLHTCTESRDHRKMIHRHIWQDHLDEADHLRHTEENKQIYAKRKETIERVFADLKHKHGLRWTTLRGKKKLSMQAMLVFAAMNLKKLAN
;
A
#
# COMPACT_ATOMS: atom_id res chain seq x y z
N LYS A 1 20.11 -40.69 -4.58
CA LYS A 1 18.71 -40.64 -4.08
C LYS A 1 17.90 -39.75 -5.03
N GLN A 2 17.01 -40.31 -5.85
CA GLN A 2 16.13 -39.54 -6.73
C GLN A 2 14.88 -39.12 -5.95
N CYS A 3 14.57 -37.82 -5.93
CA CYS A 3 13.35 -37.31 -5.31
C CYS A 3 12.20 -37.34 -6.34
N PRO A 4 11.08 -38.03 -6.06
CA PRO A 4 9.96 -38.13 -7.01
C PRO A 4 9.24 -36.79 -7.25
N LEU A 5 9.33 -35.86 -6.29
CA LEU A 5 8.70 -34.53 -6.38
C LEU A 5 9.63 -33.47 -7.00
N LEU A 6 10.79 -33.87 -7.52
CA LEU A 6 11.79 -32.94 -8.02
C LEU A 6 11.25 -32.07 -9.17
N HIS A 7 10.56 -32.70 -10.12
CA HIS A 7 9.93 -32.02 -11.25
C HIS A 7 8.85 -31.00 -10.81
N THR A 8 8.17 -31.26 -9.69
CA THR A 8 7.15 -30.35 -9.13
C THR A 8 7.78 -29.23 -8.31
N CYS A 9 8.93 -29.49 -7.68
CA CYS A 9 9.52 -28.59 -6.70
C CYS A 9 10.41 -27.52 -7.35
N THR A 10 11.17 -27.86 -8.39
CA THR A 10 12.08 -26.94 -9.09
C THR A 10 12.44 -27.41 -10.50
N GLU A 11 12.51 -26.48 -11.45
CA GLU A 11 13.03 -26.71 -12.80
C GLU A 11 14.53 -26.38 -12.91
N SER A 12 15.19 -26.07 -11.78
CA SER A 12 16.60 -25.74 -11.75
C SER A 12 17.47 -26.93 -12.15
N ARG A 13 18.43 -26.71 -13.05
CA ARG A 13 19.41 -27.74 -13.48
C ARG A 13 20.24 -28.27 -12.32
N ASP A 14 20.47 -27.44 -11.31
CA ASP A 14 21.19 -27.80 -10.09
C ASP A 14 20.29 -28.47 -9.05
N HIS A 15 19.02 -28.74 -9.39
CA HIS A 15 18.03 -29.37 -8.52
C HIS A 15 17.84 -28.64 -7.18
N ARG A 16 18.11 -27.32 -7.18
CA ARG A 16 17.99 -26.43 -6.02
C ARG A 16 16.95 -25.35 -6.27
N LYS A 17 15.94 -25.28 -5.40
CA LYS A 17 14.95 -24.20 -5.38
C LYS A 17 15.52 -23.00 -4.61
N MET A 18 15.61 -21.84 -5.26
CA MET A 18 15.90 -20.58 -4.59
C MET A 18 14.61 -19.80 -4.39
N ILE A 19 14.37 -19.35 -3.17
CA ILE A 19 13.19 -18.53 -2.82
C ILE A 19 13.72 -17.20 -2.32
N HIS A 20 13.37 -16.12 -3.01
CA HIS A 20 13.64 -14.76 -2.58
C HIS A 20 12.38 -14.23 -1.88
N ARG A 21 12.45 -14.04 -0.57
CA ARG A 21 11.40 -13.37 0.22
C ARG A 21 11.91 -12.03 0.69
N HIS A 22 11.01 -11.06 0.75
CA HIS A 22 11.28 -9.78 1.39
C HIS A 22 11.38 -9.96 2.91
N ILE A 23 12.21 -9.15 3.58
CA ILE A 23 12.42 -9.22 5.04
C ILE A 23 11.09 -9.09 5.80
N TRP A 24 10.14 -8.34 5.24
CA TRP A 24 8.83 -8.07 5.83
C TRP A 24 7.70 -8.90 5.21
N GLN A 25 8.01 -9.96 4.46
CA GLN A 25 6.99 -10.73 3.74
C GLN A 25 5.95 -11.32 4.69
N ASP A 26 6.37 -11.82 5.84
CA ASP A 26 5.44 -12.45 6.80
C ASP A 26 4.41 -11.46 7.33
N HIS A 27 4.82 -10.20 7.57
CA HIS A 27 3.90 -9.13 7.97
C HIS A 27 2.95 -8.69 6.84
N LEU A 28 3.42 -8.73 5.58
CA LEU A 28 2.57 -8.45 4.42
C LEU A 28 1.52 -9.56 4.22
N ASP A 29 1.94 -10.82 4.37
CA ASP A 29 1.07 -11.99 4.30
C ASP A 29 0.00 -11.94 5.41
N GLU A 30 0.38 -11.57 6.63
CA GLU A 30 -0.56 -11.36 7.75
C GLU A 30 -1.54 -10.22 7.48
N ALA A 31 -1.07 -9.06 7.01
CA ALA A 31 -1.92 -7.93 6.69
C ALA A 31 -2.95 -8.25 5.59
N ASP A 32 -2.55 -9.03 4.58
CA ASP A 32 -3.45 -9.48 3.52
C ASP A 32 -4.48 -10.49 4.05
N HIS A 33 -4.06 -11.44 4.88
CA HIS A 33 -4.98 -12.35 5.56
C HIS A 33 -6.02 -11.58 6.39
N LEU A 34 -5.56 -10.64 7.22
CA LEU A 34 -6.43 -9.81 8.05
C LEU A 34 -7.41 -8.99 7.21
N ARG A 35 -7.01 -8.48 6.05
CA ARG A 35 -7.90 -7.73 5.15
C ARG A 35 -9.15 -8.53 4.73
N HIS A 36 -9.06 -9.85 4.71
CA HIS A 36 -10.15 -10.74 4.30
C HIS A 36 -11.04 -11.23 5.43
N THR A 37 -10.79 -10.85 6.68
CA THR A 37 -11.71 -11.10 7.80
C THR A 37 -13.00 -10.31 7.63
N GLU A 38 -14.10 -10.79 8.22
CA GLU A 38 -15.42 -10.18 8.02
C GLU A 38 -15.48 -8.72 8.50
N GLU A 39 -14.92 -8.43 9.67
CA GLU A 39 -14.81 -7.09 10.21
C GLU A 39 -14.00 -6.16 9.30
N ASN A 40 -12.79 -6.60 8.89
CA ASN A 40 -11.92 -5.78 8.07
C ASN A 40 -12.44 -5.58 6.65
N LYS A 41 -13.16 -6.54 6.08
CA LYS A 41 -13.84 -6.37 4.78
C LYS A 41 -14.84 -5.21 4.83
N GLN A 42 -15.64 -5.12 5.90
CA GLN A 42 -16.60 -4.04 6.09
C GLN A 42 -15.91 -2.68 6.27
N ILE A 43 -14.81 -2.63 7.03
CA ILE A 43 -14.00 -1.41 7.19
C ILE A 43 -13.35 -1.01 5.85
N TYR A 44 -12.77 -1.98 5.14
CA TYR A 44 -12.09 -1.76 3.86
C TYR A 44 -13.08 -1.25 2.79
N ALA A 45 -14.33 -1.71 2.80
CA ALA A 45 -15.36 -1.22 1.90
C ALA A 45 -15.64 0.29 2.07
N LYS A 46 -15.54 0.81 3.31
CA LYS A 46 -15.72 2.24 3.61
C LYS A 46 -14.56 3.12 3.11
N ARG A 47 -13.41 2.52 2.75
CA ARG A 47 -12.21 3.23 2.27
C ARG A 47 -12.49 4.00 0.97
N LYS A 48 -13.28 3.43 0.06
CA LYS A 48 -13.63 4.07 -1.23
C LYS A 48 -14.41 5.38 -1.05
N GLU A 49 -15.20 5.46 0.02
CA GLU A 49 -16.08 6.61 0.30
C GLU A 49 -15.36 7.71 1.07
N THR A 50 -14.49 7.32 2.00
CA THR A 50 -13.86 8.25 2.94
C THR A 50 -12.46 8.63 2.49
N ILE A 51 -11.59 7.63 2.34
CA ILE A 51 -10.16 7.81 2.13
C ILE A 51 -9.89 8.12 0.65
N GLU A 52 -10.32 7.24 -0.27
CA GLU A 52 -9.98 7.39 -1.69
C GLU A 52 -10.55 8.67 -2.30
N ARG A 53 -11.75 9.08 -1.86
CA ARG A 53 -12.36 10.35 -2.27
C ARG A 53 -11.52 11.56 -1.85
N VAL A 54 -11.00 11.58 -0.62
CA VAL A 54 -10.09 12.64 -0.15
C VAL A 54 -8.80 12.63 -0.97
N PHE A 55 -8.20 11.47 -1.22
CA PHE A 55 -6.99 11.36 -2.05
C PHE A 55 -7.22 11.83 -3.50
N ALA A 56 -8.38 11.55 -4.08
CA ALA A 56 -8.75 12.06 -5.39
C ALA A 56 -8.85 13.59 -5.39
N ASP A 57 -9.55 14.18 -4.42
CA ASP A 57 -9.64 15.64 -4.27
C ASP A 57 -8.26 16.28 -4.10
N LEU A 58 -7.40 15.67 -3.28
CA LEU A 58 -6.03 16.13 -3.10
C LEU A 58 -5.23 16.15 -4.41
N LYS A 59 -5.34 15.08 -5.20
CA LYS A 59 -4.65 14.96 -6.47
C LYS A 59 -5.16 15.99 -7.49
N HIS A 60 -6.47 16.12 -7.61
CA HIS A 60 -7.11 16.88 -8.69
C HIS A 60 -7.34 18.36 -8.35
N LYS A 61 -7.75 18.67 -7.12
CA LYS A 61 -8.11 20.03 -6.68
C LYS A 61 -6.99 20.74 -5.92
N HIS A 62 -6.14 19.98 -5.21
CA HIS A 62 -5.07 20.56 -4.36
C HIS A 62 -3.67 20.38 -4.94
N GLY A 63 -3.56 20.06 -6.23
CA GLY A 63 -2.30 20.10 -6.97
C GLY A 63 -1.31 18.98 -6.66
N LEU A 64 -1.69 17.97 -5.87
CA LEU A 64 -0.78 16.85 -5.54
C LEU A 64 -0.61 15.84 -6.69
N ARG A 65 -1.21 16.08 -7.86
CA ARG A 65 -0.91 15.29 -9.08
C ARG A 65 0.53 15.45 -9.52
N TRP A 66 1.12 16.63 -9.31
CA TRP A 66 2.47 16.95 -9.75
C TRP A 66 3.29 17.51 -8.60
N THR A 67 4.58 17.24 -8.63
CA THR A 67 5.52 17.85 -7.69
C THR A 67 5.84 19.28 -8.14
N THR A 68 5.28 20.27 -7.46
CA THR A 68 5.50 21.69 -7.80
C THR A 68 6.78 22.27 -7.18
N LEU A 69 7.36 21.57 -6.20
CA LEU A 69 8.57 21.97 -5.48
C LEU A 69 9.69 20.95 -5.67
N ARG A 70 10.95 21.43 -5.64
CA ARG A 70 12.14 20.57 -5.73
C ARG A 70 12.59 20.10 -4.35
N GLY A 71 12.79 18.79 -4.22
CA GLY A 71 13.34 18.14 -3.03
C GLY A 71 12.29 17.63 -2.05
N LYS A 72 12.60 16.48 -1.41
CA LYS A 72 11.68 15.73 -0.53
C LYS A 72 11.13 16.60 0.60
N LYS A 73 11.98 17.38 1.29
CA LYS A 73 11.58 18.22 2.42
C LYS A 73 10.48 19.24 2.05
N LYS A 74 10.63 19.91 0.90
CA LYS A 74 9.67 20.92 0.43
C LYS A 74 8.35 20.30 -0.01
N LEU A 75 8.40 19.17 -0.72
CA LEU A 75 7.19 18.43 -1.10
C LEU A 75 6.45 17.87 0.11
N SER A 76 7.17 17.33 1.10
CA SER A 76 6.56 16.86 2.35
C SER A 76 5.87 18.00 3.10
N MET A 77 6.50 19.19 3.17
CA MET A 77 5.88 20.37 3.78
C MET A 77 4.59 20.79 3.05
N GLN A 78 4.61 20.83 1.71
CA GLN A 78 3.41 21.13 0.92
C GLN A 78 2.30 20.13 1.19
N ALA A 79 2.61 18.82 1.14
CA ALA A 79 1.62 17.78 1.41
C ALA A 79 1.03 17.94 2.82
N MET A 80 1.87 18.12 3.85
CA MET A 80 1.43 18.31 5.23
C MET A 80 0.50 19.52 5.40
N LEU A 81 0.82 20.67 4.79
CA LEU A 81 -0.03 21.86 4.83
C LEU A 81 -1.40 21.60 4.20
N VAL A 82 -1.43 20.93 3.04
CA VAL A 82 -2.68 20.58 2.36
C VAL A 82 -3.52 19.63 3.23
N PHE A 83 -2.92 18.59 3.81
CA PHE A 83 -3.63 17.67 4.71
C PHE A 83 -4.14 18.36 5.98
N ALA A 84 -3.35 19.27 6.56
CA ALA A 84 -3.78 20.06 7.71
C ALA A 84 -5.01 20.90 7.37
N ALA A 85 -5.02 21.60 6.23
CA ALA A 85 -6.17 22.37 5.77
C ALA A 85 -7.41 21.49 5.53
N MET A 86 -7.25 20.30 4.95
CA MET A 86 -8.36 19.35 4.76
C MET A 86 -8.94 18.87 6.09
N ASN A 87 -8.10 18.62 7.09
CA ASN A 87 -8.56 18.25 8.43
C ASN A 87 -9.32 19.40 9.09
N LEU A 88 -8.82 20.64 8.99
CA LEU A 88 -9.52 21.83 9.50
C LEU A 88 -10.88 22.02 8.82
N LYS A 89 -10.96 21.86 7.51
CA LYS A 89 -12.23 21.91 6.76
C LYS A 89 -13.22 20.85 7.23
N LYS A 90 -12.74 19.66 7.59
CA LYS A 90 -13.57 18.58 8.14
C LYS A 90 -14.08 18.89 9.55
N LEU A 91 -13.32 19.64 10.36
CA LEU A 91 -13.72 20.03 11.72
C LEU A 91 -14.69 21.21 11.75
N ALA A 92 -14.64 22.08 10.75
CA ALA A 92 -15.51 23.25 10.65
C ALA A 92 -16.93 22.93 10.13
N ASN A 93 -17.11 21.75 9.52
CA ASN A 93 -18.40 21.22 9.06
C ASN A 93 -18.92 20.18 10.05
#